data_AF-A0A7Y2E921-F1
#
_entry.id   AF-A0A7Y2E921-F1
#
_cell.length_a   1.000
_cell.length_b   1.000
_cell.length_c   1.000
_cell.angle_alpha   90.00
_cell.angle_beta   90.00
_cell.angle_gamma   90.00
#
_symmetry.space_group_name_H-M   'P 1'
#
loop_
_entity.id
_entity.type
_entity.pdbx_description
1 polymer ?
#
loop_
_entity_poly.entity_id
_entity_poly.type
_entity_poly.pdbx_seq_one_letter_code
_entity_poly.pdbx_strand_id
1 'polypeptide(L)' 'MIPFGGSFLKPALASLLLSVLVTSSVPAIQIGDPVPDFEYIDVATQTPLLKSDYEGKVTVLVLWAHW' A
#
# COMPACT_ATOMS: atom_id res chain seq x y z
N MET A 1 -34.99 -40.23 27.73
CA MET A 1 -33.90 -39.88 26.79
C MET A 1 -34.22 -38.50 26.25
N ILE A 2 -33.53 -37.47 26.75
CA ILE A 2 -33.77 -36.05 26.42
C ILE A 2 -32.66 -35.63 25.44
N PRO A 3 -32.95 -35.14 24.23
CA PRO A 3 -31.90 -34.59 23.37
C PRO A 3 -31.56 -33.15 23.79
N PHE A 4 -30.26 -32.94 23.99
CA PHE A 4 -29.60 -31.66 24.18
C PHE A 4 -29.66 -30.80 22.90
N GLY A 5 -29.84 -29.50 23.09
CA GLY A 5 -28.93 -28.49 22.53
C GLY A 5 -29.19 -27.98 21.11
N GLY A 6 -29.35 -26.65 21.00
CA GLY A 6 -29.25 -25.96 19.71
C GLY A 6 -29.78 -24.53 19.70
N SER A 7 -29.37 -23.68 20.65
CA SER A 7 -29.63 -22.24 20.58
C SER A 7 -28.73 -21.60 19.51
N PHE A 8 -29.24 -21.45 18.29
CA PHE A 8 -28.55 -20.74 17.20
C PHE A 8 -29.05 -19.30 17.12
N LEU A 9 -28.66 -18.47 18.10
CA LEU A 9 -28.67 -17.03 17.90
C LEU A 9 -27.51 -16.68 16.98
N LYS A 10 -27.83 -16.43 15.71
CA LYS A 10 -26.90 -15.89 14.71
C LYS A 10 -26.75 -14.39 15.00
N PRO A 11 -25.59 -13.88 15.45
CA PRO A 11 -25.40 -12.44 15.48
C PRO A 11 -25.33 -11.95 14.03
N ALA A 12 -26.37 -11.23 13.60
CA ALA A 12 -26.35 -10.51 12.34
C ALA A 12 -25.30 -9.40 12.44
N LEU A 13 -24.21 -9.61 11.69
CA LEU A 13 -23.23 -8.63 11.21
C LEU A 13 -23.61 -7.17 11.49
N ALA A 14 -23.05 -6.61 12.57
CA ALA A 14 -22.83 -5.18 12.65
C ALA A 14 -21.74 -4.84 11.61
N SER A 15 -22.17 -4.46 10.41
CA SER A 15 -21.27 -3.92 9.38
C SER A 15 -20.77 -2.57 9.86
N LEU A 16 -19.62 -2.57 10.54
CA LEU A 16 -18.89 -1.37 10.91
C LEU A 16 -18.23 -0.81 9.64
N LEU A 17 -18.72 0.34 9.17
CA LEU A 17 -18.02 1.17 8.20
C LEU A 17 -16.74 1.68 8.86
N LEU A 18 -15.64 0.95 8.66
CA LEU A 18 -14.33 1.36 9.13
C LEU A 18 -13.78 2.41 8.16
N SER A 19 -14.01 3.69 8.46
CA SER A 19 -13.29 4.79 7.80
C SER A 19 -11.85 4.78 8.30
N VAL A 20 -10.97 4.06 7.59
CA VAL A 20 -9.53 4.13 7.83
C VAL A 20 -9.05 5.49 7.34
N LEU A 21 -8.76 6.38 8.28
CA LEU A 21 -7.95 7.56 8.01
C LEU A 21 -6.53 7.09 7.69
N VAL A 22 -6.20 6.99 6.40
CA VAL A 22 -4.82 6.83 5.95
C VAL A 22 -4.11 8.13 6.28
N THR A 23 -3.45 8.15 7.43
CA THR A 23 -2.47 9.18 7.72
C THR A 23 -1.23 8.80 6.92
N SER A 24 -0.92 9.54 5.86
CA SER A 24 0.35 9.38 5.17
C SER A 24 1.46 9.87 6.09
N SER A 25 1.90 9.00 7.01
CA SER A 25 3.22 9.13 7.62
C SER A 25 4.22 8.89 6.51
N VAL A 26 4.61 9.94 5.78
CA VAL A 26 5.78 9.86 4.91
C VAL A 26 6.97 9.97 5.86
N PRO A 27 7.67 8.87 6.21
CA PRO A 27 8.92 9.01 6.92
C PRO A 27 9.85 9.85 6.04
N ALA A 28 10.45 10.88 6.61
CA ALA A 28 11.46 11.65 5.90
C ALA A 28 12.62 10.69 5.57
N ILE A 29 12.90 10.50 4.28
CA ILE A 29 14.04 9.70 3.82
C ILE A 29 15.32 10.41 4.26
N GLN A 30 16.19 9.72 4.99
CA GLN A 30 17.48 10.25 5.43
C GLN A 30 18.61 9.77 4.51
N ILE A 31 19.73 10.48 4.55
CA ILE A 31 20.93 10.10 3.79
C ILE A 31 21.45 8.78 4.35
N GLY A 32 21.64 7.80 3.46
CA GLY A 32 22.11 6.46 3.83
C GLY A 32 20.99 5.44 4.06
N ASP A 33 19.73 5.88 4.11
CA ASP A 33 18.60 4.97 4.13
C ASP A 33 18.51 4.18 2.81
N PRO A 34 18.08 2.91 2.87
CA PRO A 34 17.78 2.16 1.66
C PRO A 34 16.66 2.87 0.88
N VAL A 35 16.83 2.95 -0.44
CA VAL A 35 15.83 3.53 -1.33
C VAL A 35 14.51 2.75 -1.20
N PRO A 36 13.36 3.42 -0.97
CA PRO A 36 12.06 2.76 -0.92
C PRO A 36 11.75 2.02 -2.22
N ASP A 37 11.02 0.92 -2.13
CA ASP A 37 10.52 0.27 -3.33
C ASP A 37 9.46 1.15 -3.99
N PHE A 38 9.53 1.28 -5.31
CA PHE A 38 8.60 2.06 -6.10
C PHE A 38 8.33 1.37 -7.43
N GLU A 39 7.14 1.65 -7.95
CA GLU A 39 6.71 1.30 -9.29
C GLU A 39 6.11 2.55 -9.93
N TYR A 40 6.45 2.81 -11.19
CA TYR A 40 5.85 3.90 -11.94
C TYR A 40 5.61 3.49 -13.39
N ILE A 41 4.71 4.20 -14.04
CA ILE A 41 4.47 4.05 -15.48
C ILE A 41 5.28 5.12 -16.19
N ASP A 42 6.16 4.70 -17.10
CA ASP A 42 6.86 5.63 -17.97
C ASP A 42 5.84 6.34 -18.88
N VAL A 43 5.85 7.66 -18.86
CA VAL A 43 4.96 8.48 -19.67
C VAL A 43 5.22 8.28 -21.17
N ALA A 44 6.49 8.07 -21.56
CA ALA A 44 6.89 7.95 -22.96
C ALA A 44 6.52 6.58 -23.56
N THR A 45 6.82 5.50 -22.84
CA THR A 45 6.67 4.12 -23.35
C THR A 45 5.41 3.42 -22.84
N GLN A 46 4.73 3.98 -21.83
CA GLN A 46 3.59 3.37 -21.13
C GLN A 46 3.94 2.01 -20.50
N THR A 47 5.23 1.75 -20.20
CA THR A 47 5.68 0.52 -19.56
C THR A 47 5.83 0.71 -18.05
N PRO A 48 5.47 -0.30 -17.24
CA PRO A 48 5.80 -0.29 -15.82
C PRO A 48 7.32 -0.39 -15.64
N LEU A 49 7.86 0.45 -14.77
CA LEU A 49 9.25 0.44 -14.36
C LEU A 49 9.33 0.30 -12.84
N LEU A 50 10.27 -0.53 -12.42
CA LEU A 50 10.52 -0.90 -11.04
C LEU A 50 11.83 -0.27 -10.58
N LYS A 51 11.99 -0.13 -9.26
CA LYS A 51 13.30 0.22 -8.66
C LYS A 51 14.42 -0.72 -9.13
N SER A 52 14.13 -2.02 -9.27
CA SER A 52 15.11 -3.04 -9.67
C SER A 52 15.73 -2.79 -11.05
N ASP A 53 15.01 -2.12 -11.96
CA ASP A 53 15.51 -1.79 -13.30
C ASP A 53 16.69 -0.79 -13.27
N TYR A 54 16.89 -0.15 -12.11
CA TYR A 54 17.90 0.87 -11.84
C TYR A 54 19.03 0.39 -10.93
N GLU A 55 19.03 -0.88 -10.50
CA GLU A 55 20.08 -1.42 -9.64
C GLU A 55 21.46 -1.39 -10.31
N GLY A 56 22.50 -1.17 -9.49
CA GLY A 56 23.88 -1.04 -9.97
C GLY A 56 24.20 0.28 -10.68
N LYS A 57 23.23 1.21 -10.78
CA LYS A 57 23.43 2.56 -11.34
C LYS A 57 23.16 3.62 -10.28
N VAL A 58 23.88 4.73 -10.38
CA VAL A 58 23.52 5.95 -9.66
C VAL A 58 22.31 6.56 -10.36
N THR A 59 21.18 6.63 -9.65
CA THR A 59 19.90 7.09 -10.19
C THR A 59 19.44 8.34 -9.46
N VAL A 60 19.03 9.36 -10.22
CA VAL A 60 18.50 10.61 -9.69
C VAL A 60 17.00 10.63 -9.95
N LEU A 61 16.20 10.75 -8.88
CA LEU A 61 14.76 10.89 -8.98
C LEU A 61 14.39 12.38 -8.92
N VAL A 62 13.86 12.91 -10.03
CA VAL A 62 13.40 14.29 -10.11
C VAL A 62 11.88 14.30 -10.08
N LEU A 63 11.31 14.79 -8.98
CA LEU A 63 9.87 14.96 -8.85
C LEU A 63 9.49 16.34 -9.38
N TRP A 64 8.67 16.37 -10.42
CA TRP A 64 8.15 17.60 -11.01
C TRP A 64 6.65 17.47 -11.23
N ALA A 65 5.95 18.60 -11.19
CA ALA A 65 4.54 18.65 -11.48
C ALA A 65 4.14 20.01 -12.05
N HIS A 66 3.11 20.01 -12.91
CA HIS A 66 2.62 21.19 -13.63
C HIS A 66 1.51 21.97 -12.88
N TRP A 67 1.18 21.54 -11.66
CA TRP A 67 0.08 22.11 -10.88
C TRP A 67 0.52 23.37 -10.12
#